data_AF-A0A2E7MHN3-F1
#
_entry.id   AF-A0A2E7MHN3-F1
#
_cell.length_a   1.000
_cell.length_b   1.000
_cell.length_c   1.000
_cell.angle_alpha   90.00
_cell.angle_beta   90.00
_cell.angle_gamma   90.00
#
_symmetry.space_group_name_H-M   'P 1'
#
loop_
_entity.id
_entity.type
_entity.pdbx_description
1 polymer ?
#
loop_
_entity_poly.entity_id
_entity_poly.type
_entity_poly.pdbx_seq_one_letter_code
_entity_poly.pdbx_strand_id
1 'polypeptide(L)' 'MALEITDANFEETVLKSDKPVMVDFWAA' A
#
# COMPACT_ATOMS: atom_id res chain seq x y z
N MET A 1 2.54 -1.65 -13.91
CA MET A 1 1.18 -1.51 -13.34
C MET A 1 1.38 -1.17 -11.87
N ALA A 2 0.93 0.00 -11.42
CA ALA A 2 0.97 0.34 -10.01
C ALA A 2 -0.19 -0.39 -9.31
N LEU A 3 0.09 -1.01 -8.17
CA LEU A 3 -0.94 -1.60 -7.33
C LEU A 3 -1.61 -0.47 -6.56
N GLU A 4 -2.89 -0.23 -6.80
CA GLU A 4 -3.65 0.77 -6.06
C GLU A 4 -3.98 0.23 -4.66
N ILE A 5 -3.49 0.95 -3.65
CA ILE A 5 -3.80 0.68 -2.26
C ILE A 5 -5.06 1.47 -1.90
N THR A 6 -6.06 0.76 -1.40
CA THR A 6 -7.35 1.29 -0.95
C THR A 6 -7.51 0.95 0.53
N ASP A 7 -8.42 1.61 1.23
CA ASP A 7 -8.67 1.33 2.66
C ASP A 7 -8.98 -0.15 2.91
N ALA A 8 -9.63 -0.82 1.95
CA ALA A 8 -9.99 -2.23 2.05
C ALA A 8 -8.81 -3.20 1.99
N ASN A 9 -7.67 -2.80 1.40
CA ASN A 9 -6.51 -3.68 1.22
C ASN A 9 -5.26 -3.22 1.98
N PHE A 10 -5.27 -2.04 2.59
CA PHE A 10 -4.13 -1.46 3.30
C PHE A 10 -3.65 -2.33 4.47
N GLU A 11 -4.58 -2.89 5.26
CA GLU A 11 -4.21 -3.71 6.42
C GLU A 11 -3.42 -4.97 6.03
N GLU A 12 -3.84 -5.64 4.97
CA GLU A 12 -3.19 -6.87 4.52
C GLU A 12 -1.89 -6.59 3.77
N THR A 13 -1.90 -5.62 2.86
CA THR A 13 -0.75 -5.36 1.97
C THR A 13 0.32 -4.47 2.57
N VAL A 14 -0.02 -3.60 3.53
CA VAL A 14 0.94 -2.67 4.15
C VAL A 14 1.22 -3.06 5.60
N LEU A 15 0.18 -3.21 6.43
CA LEU A 15 0.38 -3.42 7.87
C LEU A 15 0.85 -4.85 8.22
N LYS A 16 0.47 -5.85 7.43
CA LYS A 16 0.88 -7.25 7.60
C LYS A 16 2.04 -7.67 6.67
N SER A 17 2.71 -6.72 6.02
CA SER A 17 3.82 -7.04 5.13
C SER A 17 5.06 -7.49 5.91
N ASP A 18 5.57 -8.66 5.56
CA ASP A 18 6.85 -9.20 6.08
C ASP A 18 8.07 -8.39 5.61
N LYS A 19 7.89 -7.52 4.62
CA LYS A 19 8.95 -6.69 4.04
C LYS A 19 8.62 -5.21 4.22
N PRO A 20 9.62 -4.35 4.40
CA PRO A 20 9.40 -2.91 4.49
C PRO A 20 8.73 -2.37 3.22
N VAL A 21 7.60 -1.67 3.41
CA VAL A 21 6.78 -1.13 2.32
C VAL A 21 7.09 0.36 2.17
N MET A 22 7.39 0.79 0.93
CA MET A 22 7.57 2.19 0.59
C MET A 22 6.29 2.70 -0.07
N VAL A 23 5.68 3.73 0.54
CA VAL A 23 4.42 4.32 0.10
C VAL A 23 4.67 5.75 -0.35
N ASP A 24 4.52 5.98 -1.66
CA ASP A 24 4.60 7.31 -2.25
C ASP A 24 3.21 7.92 -2.35
N PHE A 25 2.99 9.06 -1.69
CA PHE A 25 1.71 9.78 -1.71
C PHE A 25 1.75 10.88 -2.77
N TRP A 26 0.91 10.74 -3.78
CA TRP A 26 0.77 11.70 -4.87
C TRP A 26 -0.71 11.88 -5.20
N ALA A 27 -1.09 13.10 -5.59
CA ALA A 27 -2.42 13.44 -6.04
C ALA A 27 -2.37 13.72 -7.55
N ALA A 28 -3.38 13.26 -8.29
CA ALA A 28 -3.60 13.57 -9.70
C ALA A 28 -4.53 14.79 -9.84
#